data_AF-A0A392NAN0-F1
#
_entry.id   AF-A0A392NAN0-F1
#
_cell.length_a   1.000
_cell.length_b   1.000
_cell.length_c   1.000
_cell.angle_alpha   90.00
_cell.angle_beta   90.00
_cell.angle_gamma   90.00
#
_symmetry.space_group_name_H-M   'P 1'
#
loop_
_entity.id
_entity.type
_entity.pdbx_description
1 polymer ?
#
loop_
_entity_poly.entity_id
_entity_poly.type
_entity_poly.pdbx_seq_one_letter_code
_entity_poly.pdbx_strand_id
1 'polypeptide(L)'
;SALGVKDTLPAFLNPALTAQDLTTGVCFASGGSGFDDLTANMQGGVLTMGAQLKLFQQYIEKLKAVVGADKAADIISKALFIISAGNNDVAFAYSFTIRRALPFNVYAASLVSAGQNFLKSLYQLGARHVWVQSTVTLGCLPAARSTLGGPLRVCVDYENIYAQQFNGMLSAGVANLKGSLPDYDLRFVDVYTPMLRLIQNPFAAGKY
;
A
#
# COMPACT_ATOMS: atom_id res chain seq x y z
N SER A 1 -18.71 7.86 11.00
CA SER A 1 -17.52 7.22 11.60
C SER A 1 -17.23 7.63 13.05
N ALA A 2 -16.90 6.67 13.92
CA ALA A 2 -16.44 6.90 15.30
C ALA A 2 -15.07 7.61 15.42
N LEU A 3 -14.31 7.67 14.32
CA LEU A 3 -12.99 8.30 14.26
C LEU A 3 -13.03 9.73 13.67
N GLY A 4 -14.22 10.25 13.35
CA GLY A 4 -14.35 11.56 12.68
C GLY A 4 -13.84 11.58 11.23
N VAL A 5 -13.56 10.41 10.65
CA VAL A 5 -13.12 10.24 9.24
C VAL A 5 -14.34 9.93 8.37
N LYS A 6 -14.29 10.26 7.07
CA LYS A 6 -15.33 9.82 6.12
C LYS A 6 -15.52 8.30 6.14
N ASP A 7 -16.75 7.84 5.92
CA ASP A 7 -17.04 6.41 5.82
C ASP A 7 -16.43 5.79 4.55
N THR A 8 -16.30 6.58 3.48
CA THR A 8 -15.57 6.21 2.25
C THR A 8 -14.75 7.38 1.71
N LEU A 9 -13.56 7.10 1.17
CA LEU A 9 -12.75 8.10 0.46
C LEU A 9 -13.02 8.01 -1.05
N PRO A 10 -13.43 9.11 -1.72
CA PRO A 10 -13.62 9.12 -3.16
C PRO A 10 -12.27 8.99 -3.89
N ALA A 11 -12.27 8.32 -5.04
CA ALA A 11 -11.09 8.28 -5.91
C ALA A 11 -10.79 9.69 -6.45
N PHE A 12 -9.51 10.08 -6.46
CA PHE A 12 -9.09 11.40 -6.96
C PHE A 12 -9.39 11.61 -8.46
N LEU A 13 -9.45 10.52 -9.22
CA LEU A 13 -9.81 10.54 -10.65
C LEU A 13 -11.32 10.47 -10.90
N ASN A 14 -12.15 10.45 -9.86
CA ASN A 14 -13.61 10.47 -10.04
C ASN A 14 -14.02 11.81 -10.68
N PRO A 15 -14.70 11.82 -11.84
CA PRO A 15 -15.14 13.06 -12.47
C PRO A 15 -16.15 13.85 -11.62
N ALA A 16 -16.83 13.20 -10.67
CA ALA A 16 -17.76 13.84 -9.74
C ALA A 16 -17.09 14.37 -8.45
N LEU A 17 -15.75 14.36 -8.37
CA LEU A 17 -15.03 14.82 -7.19
C LEU A 17 -15.26 16.32 -6.93
N THR A 18 -15.71 16.67 -5.73
CA THR A 18 -16.01 18.07 -5.36
C THR A 18 -14.84 18.74 -4.65
N ALA A 19 -14.85 20.07 -4.58
CA ALA A 19 -13.86 20.82 -3.79
C ALA A 19 -13.89 20.45 -2.29
N GLN A 20 -15.07 20.15 -1.75
CA GLN A 20 -15.23 19.73 -0.36
C GLN A 20 -14.64 18.34 -0.09
N ASP A 21 -14.60 17.48 -1.12
CA ASP A 21 -13.94 16.19 -0.97
C ASP A 21 -12.44 16.33 -0.79
N LEU A 22 -11.83 17.32 -1.45
CA LEU A 22 -10.40 17.56 -1.34
C LEU A 22 -9.97 17.90 0.09
N THR A 23 -10.80 18.62 0.85
CA THR A 23 -10.46 19.09 2.21
C THR A 23 -10.57 17.99 3.28
N THR A 24 -11.14 16.84 2.93
CA THR A 24 -11.49 15.76 3.86
C THR A 24 -10.90 14.42 3.48
N GLY A 25 -10.09 14.37 2.41
CA GLY A 25 -9.33 13.20 1.98
C GLY A 25 -9.86 12.53 0.71
N VAL A 26 -8.94 11.95 -0.06
CA VAL A 26 -9.20 11.26 -1.34
C VAL A 26 -8.31 10.02 -1.47
N CYS A 27 -8.65 9.11 -2.38
CA CYS A 27 -7.89 7.91 -2.68
C CYS A 27 -7.15 8.02 -4.02
N PHE A 28 -5.85 7.71 -4.01
CA PHE A 28 -4.99 7.67 -5.21
C PHE A 28 -4.68 6.25 -5.69
N ALA A 29 -5.13 5.23 -4.94
CA ALA A 29 -4.76 3.85 -5.19
C ALA A 29 -5.24 3.35 -6.55
N SER A 30 -4.41 2.54 -7.21
CA SER A 30 -4.75 1.82 -8.43
C SER A 30 -4.59 0.32 -8.19
N GLY A 31 -5.68 -0.43 -8.40
CA GLY A 31 -5.67 -1.89 -8.28
C GLY A 31 -4.66 -2.50 -9.26
N GLY A 32 -3.91 -3.51 -8.79
CA GLY A 32 -2.82 -4.12 -9.55
C GLY A 32 -1.46 -3.42 -9.38
N SER A 33 -1.39 -2.23 -8.78
CA SER A 33 -0.13 -1.51 -8.59
C SER A 33 0.80 -2.17 -7.55
N GLY A 34 2.07 -1.79 -7.59
CA GLY A 34 3.13 -2.30 -6.74
C GLY A 34 4.34 -1.37 -6.70
N PHE A 35 5.30 -1.67 -5.83
CA PHE A 35 6.55 -0.91 -5.72
C PHE A 35 7.47 -1.09 -6.95
N ASP A 36 7.34 -2.20 -7.67
CA ASP A 36 7.98 -2.41 -8.96
C ASP A 36 7.07 -1.91 -10.08
N ASP A 37 7.55 -0.94 -10.85
CA ASP A 37 6.79 -0.40 -11.98
C ASP A 37 6.41 -1.47 -13.01
N LEU A 38 7.20 -2.54 -13.14
CA LEU A 38 6.86 -3.68 -13.99
C LEU A 38 5.49 -4.26 -13.61
N THR A 39 5.22 -4.38 -12.31
CA THR A 39 3.96 -4.92 -11.77
C THR A 39 2.76 -4.20 -12.38
N ALA A 40 2.76 -2.87 -12.37
CA ALA A 40 1.68 -2.07 -12.98
C ALA A 40 1.72 -2.14 -14.52
N ASN A 41 2.89 -2.00 -15.13
CA ASN A 41 3.03 -1.85 -16.58
C ASN A 41 2.56 -3.09 -17.37
N MET A 42 2.63 -4.29 -16.79
CA MET A 42 2.18 -5.52 -17.46
C MET A 42 0.65 -5.70 -17.47
N GLN A 43 -0.09 -4.96 -16.64
CA GLN A 43 -1.52 -5.18 -16.45
C GLN A 43 -2.39 -4.24 -17.30
N GLY A 44 -1.81 -3.22 -17.92
CA GLY A 44 -2.52 -2.24 -18.76
C GLY A 44 -3.44 -1.32 -17.95
N GLY A 45 -3.28 0.00 -18.10
CA GLY A 45 -4.14 0.98 -17.43
C GLY A 45 -3.97 1.08 -15.89
N VAL A 46 -3.05 0.31 -15.31
CA VAL A 46 -2.69 0.38 -13.89
C VAL A 46 -1.69 1.51 -13.66
N LEU A 47 -1.94 2.34 -12.65
CA LEU A 47 -1.04 3.43 -12.30
C LEU A 47 0.11 2.92 -11.43
N THR A 48 1.35 3.22 -11.82
CA THR A 48 2.53 2.99 -10.97
C THR A 48 2.47 3.82 -9.70
N MET A 49 3.23 3.45 -8.67
CA MET A 49 3.36 4.27 -7.45
C MET A 49 3.85 5.70 -7.78
N GLY A 50 4.76 5.85 -8.75
CA GLY A 50 5.19 7.16 -9.24
C GLY A 50 4.04 7.97 -9.88
N ALA A 51 3.15 7.34 -10.63
CA ALA A 51 1.97 8.01 -11.18
C ALA A 51 0.98 8.42 -10.08
N GLN A 52 0.76 7.57 -9.07
CA GLN A 52 -0.08 7.91 -7.91
C GLN A 52 0.51 9.08 -7.11
N LEU A 53 1.85 9.15 -6.96
CA LEU A 53 2.54 10.30 -6.37
C LEU A 53 2.31 11.60 -7.17
N LYS A 54 2.35 11.52 -8.50
CA LYS A 54 2.02 12.67 -9.37
C LYS A 54 0.57 13.12 -9.19
N LEU A 55 -0.37 12.20 -9.03
CA LEU A 55 -1.76 12.55 -8.68
C LEU A 55 -1.84 13.25 -7.32
N PHE A 56 -1.06 12.81 -6.34
CA PHE A 56 -0.98 13.50 -5.06
C PHE A 56 -0.41 14.92 -5.20
N GLN A 57 0.62 15.13 -6.02
CA GLN A 57 1.13 16.49 -6.32
C GLN A 57 0.05 17.37 -6.97
N GLN A 58 -0.72 16.84 -7.91
CA GLN A 58 -1.86 17.56 -8.49
C GLN A 58 -2.96 17.87 -7.46
N TYR A 59 -3.21 16.93 -6.55
CA TYR A 59 -4.13 17.14 -5.44
C TYR A 59 -3.69 18.31 -4.55
N ILE A 60 -2.39 18.42 -4.24
CA ILE A 60 -1.86 19.54 -3.45
C ILE A 60 -2.20 20.87 -4.12
N GLU A 61 -1.96 21.00 -5.43
CA GLU A 61 -2.25 22.24 -6.16
C GLU A 61 -3.76 22.54 -6.20
N LYS A 62 -4.61 21.52 -6.43
CA LYS A 62 -6.07 21.69 -6.36
C LYS A 62 -6.53 22.09 -4.96
N LEU A 63 -5.97 21.49 -3.92
CA LEU A 63 -6.31 21.82 -2.54
C LEU A 63 -5.92 23.26 -2.22
N LYS A 64 -4.72 23.71 -2.59
CA LYS A 64 -4.28 25.10 -2.45
C LYS A 64 -5.25 26.08 -3.12
N ALA A 65 -5.75 25.76 -4.31
CA ALA A 65 -6.73 26.60 -5.01
C ALA A 65 -8.06 26.71 -4.26
N VAL A 66 -8.44 25.71 -3.45
CA VAL A 66 -9.69 25.69 -2.69
C VAL A 66 -9.55 26.37 -1.32
N VAL A 67 -8.46 26.13 -0.61
CA VAL A 67 -8.33 26.56 0.81
C VAL A 67 -7.19 27.54 1.08
N GLY A 68 -6.37 27.87 0.09
CA GLY A 68 -5.14 28.65 0.25
C GLY A 68 -3.93 27.78 0.65
N ALA A 69 -2.73 28.32 0.46
CA ALA A 69 -1.48 27.58 0.65
C ALA A 69 -1.26 27.10 2.08
N ASP A 70 -1.43 28.00 3.06
CA ASP A 70 -1.17 27.69 4.47
C ASP A 70 -2.12 26.62 5.01
N LYS A 71 -3.42 26.75 4.68
CA LYS A 71 -4.42 25.77 5.10
C LYS A 71 -4.26 24.43 4.39
N ALA A 72 -3.84 24.43 3.12
CA ALA A 72 -3.51 23.19 2.42
C ALA A 72 -2.33 22.46 3.08
N ALA A 73 -1.27 23.19 3.44
CA ALA A 73 -0.12 22.63 4.16
C ALA A 73 -0.52 22.08 5.54
N ASP A 74 -1.38 22.79 6.28
CA ASP A 74 -1.93 22.31 7.56
C ASP A 74 -2.72 21.00 7.40
N ILE A 75 -3.63 20.93 6.42
CA ILE A 75 -4.39 19.71 6.12
C ILE A 75 -3.46 18.54 5.78
N ILE A 76 -2.49 18.75 4.89
CA ILE A 76 -1.56 17.71 4.45
C ILE A 76 -0.70 17.20 5.61
N SER A 77 -0.18 18.10 6.44
CA SER A 77 0.67 17.72 7.56
C SER A 77 -0.10 16.93 8.64
N LYS A 78 -1.39 17.20 8.83
CA LYS A 78 -2.25 16.51 9.79
C LYS A 78 -2.95 15.27 9.23
N ALA A 79 -2.95 15.08 7.91
CA ALA A 79 -3.60 13.95 7.27
C ALA A 79 -2.87 12.62 7.57
N LEU A 80 -3.65 11.55 7.69
CA LEU A 80 -3.15 10.19 7.73
C LEU A 80 -3.06 9.61 6.31
N PHE A 81 -1.87 9.18 5.93
CA PHE A 81 -1.61 8.47 4.67
C PHE A 81 -1.53 6.98 4.94
N ILE A 82 -2.31 6.19 4.20
CA ILE A 82 -2.31 4.73 4.30
C ILE A 82 -1.76 4.16 3.00
N ILE A 83 -0.66 3.42 3.09
CA ILE A 83 0.04 2.84 1.95
C ILE A 83 -0.12 1.32 1.98
N SER A 84 -0.67 0.77 0.89
CA SER A 84 -0.78 -0.67 0.65
C SER A 84 -0.18 -0.99 -0.71
N ALA A 85 1.05 -1.49 -0.71
CA ALA A 85 1.80 -1.92 -1.90
C ALA A 85 2.72 -3.09 -1.54
N GLY A 86 3.18 -3.86 -2.53
CA GLY A 86 3.94 -5.10 -2.32
C GLY A 86 3.14 -6.37 -2.59
N ASN A 87 1.81 -6.36 -2.42
CA ASN A 87 0.96 -7.54 -2.61
C ASN A 87 1.06 -8.08 -4.05
N ASN A 88 0.88 -7.22 -5.05
CA ASN A 88 0.97 -7.61 -6.46
C ASN A 88 2.43 -7.87 -6.88
N ASP A 89 3.40 -7.18 -6.27
CA ASP A 89 4.82 -7.42 -6.57
C ASP A 89 5.22 -8.84 -6.18
N VAL A 90 4.81 -9.30 -5.00
CA VAL A 90 5.13 -10.66 -4.52
C VAL A 90 4.23 -11.70 -5.17
N ALA A 91 2.90 -11.55 -5.09
CA ALA A 91 1.96 -12.59 -5.54
C ALA A 91 1.84 -12.70 -7.06
N PHE A 92 2.15 -11.63 -7.80
CA PHE A 92 1.98 -11.61 -9.25
C PHE A 92 3.31 -11.43 -9.99
N ALA A 93 3.99 -10.30 -9.79
CA ALA A 93 5.19 -9.98 -10.56
C ALA A 93 6.34 -10.96 -10.27
N TYR A 94 6.62 -11.26 -9.01
CA TYR A 94 7.65 -12.24 -8.66
C TYR A 94 7.27 -13.65 -9.11
N SER A 95 6.05 -14.10 -8.80
CA SER A 95 5.66 -15.50 -9.01
C SER A 95 5.48 -15.89 -10.48
N PHE A 96 5.10 -14.96 -11.35
CA PHE A 96 4.68 -15.27 -12.73
C PHE A 96 5.48 -14.55 -13.83
N THR A 97 6.59 -13.88 -13.51
CA THR A 97 7.38 -13.14 -14.51
C THR A 97 8.88 -13.42 -14.41
N ILE A 98 9.67 -12.72 -15.24
CA ILE A 98 11.13 -12.79 -15.24
C ILE A 98 11.75 -12.44 -13.87
N ARG A 99 11.02 -11.74 -12.99
CA ARG A 99 11.49 -11.43 -11.63
C ARG A 99 11.83 -12.67 -10.81
N ARG A 100 11.22 -13.84 -11.11
CA ARG A 100 11.53 -15.11 -10.46
C ARG A 100 12.95 -15.62 -10.72
N ALA A 101 13.63 -15.10 -11.75
CA ALA A 101 15.04 -15.41 -12.01
C ALA A 101 15.97 -14.83 -10.92
N LEU A 102 15.49 -13.86 -10.12
CA LEU A 102 16.23 -13.34 -8.97
C LEU A 102 15.91 -14.15 -7.70
N PRO A 103 16.90 -14.35 -6.81
CA PRO A 103 16.63 -14.76 -5.44
C PRO A 103 15.63 -13.80 -4.79
N PHE A 104 14.60 -14.32 -4.13
CA PHE A 104 13.50 -13.51 -3.63
C PHE A 104 13.97 -12.38 -2.68
N ASN A 105 14.95 -12.64 -1.83
CA ASN A 105 15.53 -11.63 -0.94
C ASN A 105 16.13 -10.43 -1.69
N VAL A 106 16.73 -10.65 -2.85
CA VAL A 106 17.27 -9.57 -3.70
C VAL A 106 16.14 -8.76 -4.30
N TYR A 107 15.10 -9.42 -4.79
CA TYR A 107 13.91 -8.74 -5.31
C TYR A 107 13.19 -7.94 -4.21
N ALA A 108 12.93 -8.56 -3.06
CA ALA A 108 12.31 -7.92 -1.90
C ALA A 108 13.12 -6.70 -1.41
N ALA A 109 14.45 -6.78 -1.38
CA ALA A 109 15.30 -5.64 -1.05
C ALA A 109 15.09 -4.46 -2.03
N SER A 110 14.94 -4.75 -3.33
CA SER A 110 14.67 -3.71 -4.32
C SER A 110 13.30 -3.05 -4.13
N LEU A 111 12.27 -3.83 -3.78
CA LEU A 111 10.94 -3.32 -3.45
C LEU A 111 10.97 -2.44 -2.20
N VAL A 112 11.69 -2.85 -1.14
CA VAL A 112 11.84 -2.05 0.09
C VAL A 112 12.54 -0.73 -0.21
N SER A 113 13.59 -0.74 -1.03
CA SER A 113 14.29 0.48 -1.45
C SER A 113 13.36 1.43 -2.23
N ALA A 114 12.59 0.91 -3.19
CA ALA A 114 11.59 1.68 -3.92
C ALA A 114 10.51 2.27 -2.98
N GLY A 115 10.03 1.47 -2.02
CA GLY A 115 9.09 1.92 -1.00
C GLY A 115 9.66 3.03 -0.11
N GLN A 116 10.90 2.90 0.36
CA GLN A 116 11.57 3.95 1.13
C GLN A 116 11.71 5.25 0.34
N ASN A 117 12.02 5.17 -0.96
CA ASN A 117 12.10 6.36 -1.80
C ASN A 117 10.73 7.04 -1.96
N PHE A 118 9.67 6.25 -2.17
CA PHE A 118 8.30 6.78 -2.20
C PHE A 118 7.91 7.47 -0.89
N LEU A 119 8.24 6.87 0.26
CA LEU A 119 7.98 7.45 1.58
C LEU A 119 8.76 8.75 1.82
N LYS A 120 10.01 8.85 1.33
CA LYS A 120 10.79 10.10 1.36
C LYS A 120 10.12 11.18 0.51
N SER A 121 9.61 10.83 -0.67
CA SER A 121 8.91 11.79 -1.52
C SER A 121 7.61 12.30 -0.88
N LEU A 122 6.84 11.44 -0.21
CA LEU A 122 5.68 11.89 0.56
C LEU A 122 6.08 12.88 1.67
N TYR A 123 7.14 12.57 2.41
CA TYR A 123 7.66 13.45 3.45
C TYR A 123 8.07 14.82 2.89
N GLN A 124 8.76 14.85 1.75
CA GLN A 124 9.15 16.09 1.05
C GLN A 124 7.93 16.91 0.59
N LEU A 125 6.81 16.25 0.29
CA LEU A 125 5.55 16.88 -0.08
C LEU A 125 4.69 17.30 1.13
N GLY A 126 5.19 17.13 2.36
CA GLY A 126 4.55 17.61 3.59
C GLY A 126 3.81 16.55 4.39
N ALA A 127 3.77 15.29 3.95
CA ALA A 127 3.15 14.21 4.74
C ALA A 127 3.91 13.99 6.06
N ARG A 128 3.18 13.83 7.18
CA ARG A 128 3.79 13.58 8.50
C ARG A 128 3.28 12.32 9.19
N HIS A 129 2.05 11.88 8.94
CA HIS A 129 1.49 10.65 9.52
C HIS A 129 1.29 9.59 8.43
N VAL A 130 2.11 8.54 8.42
CA VAL A 130 2.11 7.55 7.35
C VAL A 130 2.12 6.13 7.89
N TRP A 131 1.13 5.35 7.51
CA TRP A 131 1.00 3.95 7.87
C TRP A 131 1.21 3.08 6.65
N VAL A 132 2.22 2.22 6.71
CA VAL A 132 2.59 1.28 5.66
C VAL A 132 2.11 -0.10 6.07
N GLN A 133 1.17 -0.65 5.32
CA GLN A 133 0.62 -1.97 5.61
C GLN A 133 1.58 -3.07 5.15
N SER A 134 1.59 -4.16 5.89
CA SER A 134 2.15 -5.43 5.42
C SER A 134 1.38 -5.93 4.19
N THR A 135 1.92 -6.93 3.52
CA THR A 135 1.13 -7.76 2.60
C THR A 135 0.07 -8.55 3.37
N VAL A 136 -0.96 -8.99 2.66
CA VAL A 136 -1.97 -9.92 3.19
C VAL A 136 -1.44 -11.36 3.14
N THR A 137 -2.25 -12.32 3.58
CA THR A 137 -1.92 -13.75 3.52
C THR A 137 -1.95 -14.27 2.06
N LEU A 138 -0.91 -13.97 1.28
CA LEU A 138 -0.88 -14.13 -0.18
C LEU A 138 -1.19 -15.57 -0.64
N GLY A 139 -0.63 -16.57 0.04
CA GLY A 139 -0.89 -17.98 -0.28
C GLY A 139 -2.33 -18.41 -0.04
N CYS A 140 -3.09 -17.66 0.77
CA CYS A 140 -4.49 -17.93 1.05
C CYS A 140 -5.46 -17.13 0.16
N LEU A 141 -4.96 -16.30 -0.76
CA LEU A 141 -5.81 -15.60 -1.72
C LEU A 141 -6.59 -16.61 -2.57
N PRO A 142 -7.86 -16.31 -2.94
CA PRO A 142 -8.66 -17.23 -3.77
C PRO A 142 -7.96 -17.66 -5.06
N ALA A 143 -7.25 -16.75 -5.72
CA ALA A 143 -6.47 -17.05 -6.92
C ALA A 143 -5.35 -18.05 -6.64
N ALA A 144 -4.48 -17.78 -5.65
CA ALA A 144 -3.38 -18.67 -5.26
C ALA A 144 -3.87 -20.07 -4.88
N ARG A 145 -4.93 -20.15 -4.05
CA ARG A 145 -5.54 -21.42 -3.65
C ARG A 145 -6.08 -22.21 -4.85
N SER A 146 -6.69 -21.52 -5.81
CA SER A 146 -7.29 -22.16 -6.99
C SER A 146 -6.25 -22.64 -7.99
N THR A 147 -5.12 -21.94 -8.14
CA THR A 147 -4.09 -22.25 -9.14
C THR A 147 -2.97 -23.15 -8.60
N LEU A 148 -2.61 -23.00 -7.32
CA LEU A 148 -1.42 -23.60 -6.73
C LEU A 148 -1.72 -24.45 -5.49
N GLY A 149 -2.93 -24.34 -4.93
CA GLY A 149 -3.35 -25.06 -3.71
C GLY A 149 -3.77 -26.52 -3.93
N GLY A 150 -3.53 -27.08 -5.12
CA GLY A 150 -3.91 -28.45 -5.48
C GLY A 150 -5.42 -28.71 -5.46
N PRO A 151 -5.85 -29.99 -5.52
CA PRO A 151 -7.27 -30.36 -5.55
C PRO A 151 -8.07 -29.87 -4.35
N LEU A 152 -7.41 -29.75 -3.19
CA LEU A 152 -8.02 -29.30 -1.94
C LEU A 152 -8.07 -27.77 -1.82
N ARG A 153 -7.48 -27.03 -2.76
CA ARG A 153 -7.39 -25.56 -2.77
C ARG A 153 -6.91 -25.03 -1.42
N VAL A 154 -5.85 -25.62 -0.87
CA VAL A 154 -5.27 -25.18 0.40
C VAL A 154 -4.47 -23.89 0.22
N CYS A 155 -4.13 -23.24 1.31
CA CYS A 155 -3.18 -22.12 1.25
C CYS A 155 -1.82 -22.60 0.74
N VAL A 156 -1.14 -21.72 0.00
CA VAL A 156 0.15 -21.99 -0.62
C VAL A 156 1.28 -21.52 0.30
N ASP A 157 2.01 -22.46 0.90
CA ASP A 157 3.00 -22.13 1.93
C ASP A 157 4.14 -21.25 1.43
N TYR A 158 4.68 -21.52 0.24
CA TYR A 158 5.82 -20.75 -0.27
C TYR A 158 5.46 -19.28 -0.59
N GLU A 159 4.22 -19.02 -1.05
CA GLU A 159 3.71 -17.65 -1.24
C GLU A 159 3.60 -16.92 0.11
N ASN A 160 3.17 -17.62 1.15
CA ASN A 160 3.12 -17.08 2.51
C ASN A 160 4.52 -16.84 3.10
N ILE A 161 5.50 -17.70 2.80
CA ILE A 161 6.90 -17.50 3.20
C ILE A 161 7.45 -16.22 2.54
N TYR A 162 7.21 -16.02 1.25
CA TYR A 162 7.61 -14.80 0.54
C TYR A 162 6.92 -13.55 1.11
N ALA A 163 5.61 -13.63 1.38
CA ALA A 163 4.87 -12.55 2.03
C ALA A 163 5.50 -12.16 3.37
N GLN A 164 5.75 -13.14 4.25
CA GLN A 164 6.34 -12.90 5.57
C GLN A 164 7.77 -12.36 5.48
N GLN A 165 8.59 -12.91 4.57
CA GLN A 165 9.96 -12.43 4.35
C GLN A 165 9.96 -10.97 3.88
N PHE A 166 9.12 -10.62 2.90
CA PHE A 166 8.98 -9.23 2.45
C PHE A 166 8.45 -8.33 3.57
N ASN A 167 7.47 -8.78 4.35
CA ASN A 167 6.92 -8.01 5.47
C ASN A 167 7.97 -7.70 6.54
N GLY A 168 8.83 -8.66 6.88
CA GLY A 168 9.94 -8.45 7.81
C GLY A 168 10.95 -7.41 7.27
N MET A 169 11.31 -7.51 5.99
CA MET A 169 12.22 -6.56 5.35
C MET A 169 11.61 -5.16 5.24
N LEU A 170 10.32 -5.06 4.90
CA LEU A 170 9.59 -3.80 4.81
C LEU A 170 9.48 -3.14 6.19
N SER A 171 9.14 -3.90 7.22
CA SER A 171 9.08 -3.40 8.61
C SER A 171 10.42 -2.81 9.04
N ALA A 172 11.53 -3.52 8.80
CA ALA A 172 12.88 -3.03 9.06
C ALA A 172 13.22 -1.78 8.24
N GLY A 173 12.86 -1.74 6.95
CA GLY A 173 13.07 -0.59 6.08
C GLY A 173 12.30 0.66 6.53
N VAL A 174 11.07 0.49 6.98
CA VAL A 174 10.22 1.55 7.55
C VAL A 174 10.84 2.07 8.87
N ALA A 175 11.27 1.17 9.76
CA ALA A 175 11.93 1.55 11.01
C ALA A 175 13.23 2.32 10.78
N ASN A 176 14.05 1.88 9.82
CA ASN A 176 15.30 2.56 9.46
C ASN A 176 15.06 3.98 8.93
N LEU A 177 14.00 4.16 8.14
CA LEU A 177 13.67 5.47 7.57
C LEU A 177 13.15 6.46 8.63
N LYS A 178 12.41 5.96 9.62
CA LYS A 178 11.89 6.78 10.74
C LYS A 178 13.01 7.49 11.49
N GLY A 179 14.17 6.86 11.65
CA GLY A 179 15.32 7.45 12.35
C GLY A 179 15.98 8.63 11.64
N SER A 180 15.71 8.83 10.33
CA SER A 180 16.39 9.85 9.51
C SER A 180 15.52 11.05 9.14
N LEU A 181 14.23 11.03 9.48
CA LEU A 181 13.26 12.05 9.05
C LEU A 181 12.56 12.66 10.29
N PRO A 182 12.92 13.89 10.69
CA PRO A 182 12.31 14.57 11.83
C PRO A 182 10.78 14.66 11.71
N ASP A 183 10.08 14.54 12.82
CA ASP A 183 8.61 14.71 12.91
C ASP A 183 7.80 13.80 11.95
N TYR A 184 8.39 12.71 11.45
CA TYR A 184 7.71 11.76 10.59
C TYR A 184 7.15 10.58 11.41
N ASP A 185 5.86 10.61 11.74
CA ASP A 185 5.14 9.48 12.34
C ASP A 185 4.89 8.40 11.30
N LEU A 186 5.96 7.67 11.01
CA LEU A 186 5.98 6.55 10.09
C LEU A 186 5.80 5.25 10.87
N ARG A 187 4.79 4.45 10.50
CA ARG A 187 4.44 3.19 11.16
C ARG A 187 4.28 2.05 10.15
N PHE A 188 4.78 0.88 10.54
CA PHE A 188 4.42 -0.37 9.88
C PHE A 188 3.18 -0.96 10.56
N VAL A 189 2.21 -1.39 9.76
CA VAL A 189 0.94 -1.97 10.24
C VAL A 189 0.83 -3.41 9.75
N ASP A 190 0.88 -4.36 10.68
CA ASP A 190 0.69 -5.76 10.38
C ASP A 190 -0.79 -6.07 10.11
N VAL A 191 -1.13 -6.32 8.85
CA VAL A 191 -2.44 -6.82 8.42
C VAL A 191 -2.41 -8.32 8.11
N TYR A 192 -1.22 -8.91 7.97
CA TYR A 192 -1.02 -10.32 7.67
C TYR A 192 -1.54 -11.21 8.80
N THR A 193 -1.07 -10.97 10.02
CA THR A 193 -1.39 -11.79 11.20
C THR A 193 -2.88 -11.81 11.53
N PRO A 194 -3.59 -10.66 11.62
CA PRO A 194 -5.03 -10.68 11.87
C PRO A 194 -5.79 -11.39 10.74
N MET A 195 -5.42 -11.19 9.46
CA MET A 195 -6.06 -11.91 8.35
C MET A 195 -5.84 -13.42 8.42
N LEU A 196 -4.62 -13.87 8.71
CA LEU A 196 -4.34 -15.30 8.85
C LEU A 196 -5.16 -15.91 10.00
N ARG A 197 -5.27 -15.21 11.14
CA ARG A 197 -6.11 -15.64 12.26
C ARG A 197 -7.58 -15.80 11.85
N LEU A 198 -8.12 -14.86 11.07
CA LEU A 198 -9.48 -14.95 10.53
C LEU A 198 -9.66 -16.18 9.63
N ILE A 199 -8.69 -16.44 8.76
CA ILE A 199 -8.73 -17.59 7.85
C ILE A 199 -8.67 -18.92 8.61
N GLN A 200 -7.83 -19.00 9.64
CA GLN A 200 -7.64 -20.21 10.44
C GLN A 200 -8.75 -20.43 11.48
N ASN A 201 -9.38 -19.35 11.95
CA ASN A 201 -10.43 -19.41 12.96
C ASN A 201 -11.60 -18.45 12.61
N PRO A 202 -12.43 -18.80 11.61
CA PRO A 202 -13.48 -17.92 11.11
C PRO A 202 -14.57 -17.64 12.16
N PHE A 203 -14.82 -18.59 13.07
CA PHE A 203 -15.88 -18.46 14.09
C PHE A 203 -15.50 -17.52 15.25
N ALA A 204 -14.21 -17.23 15.45
CA ALA A 204 -13.77 -16.30 16.50
C ALA A 204 -14.01 -14.82 16.14
N ALA A 205 -14.35 -14.51 14.89
CA ALA A 205 -14.44 -13.14 14.39
C ALA A 205 -15.85 -12.68 14.00
N GLY A 206 -16.83 -13.57 14.12
CA GLY A 206 -18.23 -13.28 13.88
C GLY A 206 -19.08 -14.52 14.09
N LYS A 207 -20.23 -14.37 14.76
CA LYS A 207 -21.28 -15.37 14.73
C LYS A 207 -21.97 -15.26 13.38
N TYR A 208 -21.88 -16.31 12.57
CA TYR A 208 -22.87 -16.52 11.50
C TYR A 208 -24.16 -17.05 12.13
#